data_AF-A0A0M2H7I0-F1
#
_entry.id   AF-A0A0M2H7I0-F1
#
_cell.length_a   1.000
_cell.length_b   1.000
_cell.length_c   1.000
_cell.angle_alpha   90.00
_cell.angle_beta   90.00
_cell.angle_gamma   90.00
#
_symmetry.space_group_name_H-M   'P 1'
#
loop_
_entity.id
_entity.type
_entity.pdbx_description
1 polymer ?
#
loop_
_entity_poly.entity_id
_entity_poly.type
_entity_poly.pdbx_seq_one_letter_code
_entity_poly.pdbx_strand_id
1 'polypeptide(L)'
;MTSPLIERRRVTRHRRAVAYWAVSIAWLLSMWMGSQIVPPGWLHYVALFGHLAAVIVGLGAAVLLEAKGMLWARGSRSLGDFLRTEHSVTPLAWLGIVGLFGTGAFLEPDLGVPLTALKMGAVLVAAMNGIALTKLTFELRRLPGDARFSRLPRHVQVWCVWSAGLSQLAWWTAVIIGMLNTAGP
;
A
#
# COMPACT_ATOMS: atom_id res chain seq x y z
N MET A 1 13.09 17.74 -32.85
CA MET A 1 11.67 17.51 -32.48
C MET A 1 11.55 16.23 -31.66
N THR A 2 11.84 16.29 -30.36
CA THR A 2 11.65 15.15 -29.44
C THR A 2 10.16 14.99 -29.16
N SER A 3 9.61 13.87 -29.63
CA SER A 3 8.18 13.55 -29.60
C SER A 3 7.55 13.76 -28.21
N PRO A 4 6.35 14.37 -28.11
CA PRO A 4 5.61 14.59 -26.85
C PRO A 4 5.38 13.31 -26.01
N LEU A 5 5.60 12.13 -26.58
CA LEU A 5 5.57 10.84 -25.88
C LEU A 5 6.76 10.65 -24.91
N ILE A 6 7.95 11.15 -25.26
CA ILE A 6 9.16 11.03 -24.41
C ILE A 6 8.99 11.91 -23.16
N GLU A 7 8.47 13.12 -23.33
CA GLU A 7 8.22 14.06 -22.24
C GLU A 7 7.17 13.53 -21.27
N ARG A 8 6.05 12.98 -21.77
CA ARG A 8 5.03 12.33 -20.91
C ARG A 8 5.61 11.17 -20.09
N ARG A 9 6.46 10.32 -20.69
CA ARG A 9 7.13 9.21 -19.96
C ARG A 9 8.11 9.71 -18.90
N ARG A 10 8.81 10.82 -19.16
CA ARG A 10 9.74 11.45 -18.20
C ARG A 10 8.99 11.99 -17.00
N VAL A 11 7.89 12.71 -17.22
CA VAL A 11 7.05 13.29 -16.16
C VAL A 11 6.45 12.20 -15.27
N THR A 12 5.91 11.12 -15.84
CA THR A 12 5.34 10.02 -15.03
C THR A 12 6.40 9.27 -14.24
N ARG A 13 7.59 9.05 -14.80
CA ARG A 13 8.71 8.46 -14.06
C ARG A 13 9.17 9.35 -12.91
N HIS A 14 9.28 10.66 -13.15
CA HIS A 14 9.68 11.63 -12.13
C HIS A 14 8.65 11.69 -11.00
N ARG A 15 7.35 11.78 -11.31
CA ARG A 15 6.28 11.75 -10.30
C ARG A 15 6.33 10.51 -9.42
N ARG A 16 6.59 9.34 -10.00
CA ARG A 16 6.74 8.10 -9.22
C ARG A 16 8.00 8.10 -8.35
N ALA A 17 9.12 8.62 -8.86
CA ALA A 17 10.33 8.78 -8.06
C ALA A 17 10.08 9.71 -6.86
N VAL A 18 9.40 10.84 -7.08
CA VAL A 18 8.99 11.76 -6.01
C VAL A 18 8.08 11.05 -5.00
N ALA A 19 7.09 10.26 -5.47
CA ALA A 19 6.22 9.51 -4.57
C ALA A 19 7.00 8.48 -3.72
N TYR A 20 7.96 7.76 -4.32
CA TYR A 20 8.84 6.84 -3.59
C TYR A 20 9.63 7.57 -2.51
N TRP A 21 10.24 8.71 -2.85
CA TRP A 21 10.96 9.53 -1.87
C TRP A 21 10.04 10.06 -0.77
N ALA A 22 8.84 10.54 -1.12
CA ALA A 22 7.89 11.05 -0.15
C ALA A 22 7.45 9.97 0.85
N VAL A 23 7.17 8.75 0.39
CA VAL A 23 6.82 7.63 1.28
C VAL A 23 8.01 7.24 2.16
N SER A 24 9.22 7.15 1.61
CA SER A 24 10.40 6.84 2.41
C SER A 24 10.67 7.90 3.49
N ILE A 25 10.53 9.18 3.14
CA ILE A 25 10.71 10.29 4.10
C ILE A 25 9.61 10.25 5.16
N ALA A 26 8.34 10.06 4.79
CA ALA A 26 7.24 9.96 5.75
C ALA A 26 7.41 8.77 6.72
N TRP A 27 7.88 7.64 6.19
CA TRP A 27 8.19 6.46 7.00
C TRP A 27 9.35 6.72 7.97
N LEU A 28 10.45 7.32 7.50
CA LEU A 28 11.58 7.71 8.35
C LEU A 28 11.16 8.72 9.43
N LEU A 29 10.35 9.71 9.07
CA LEU A 29 9.82 10.70 10.01
C LEU A 29 8.93 10.05 11.07
N SER A 30 8.08 9.10 10.68
CA SER A 30 7.23 8.35 11.62
C SER A 30 8.07 7.59 12.65
N MET A 31 9.12 6.87 12.21
CA MET A 31 10.03 6.17 13.12
C MET A 31 10.83 7.13 14.00
N TRP A 32 11.34 8.22 13.42
CA TRP A 32 12.09 9.23 14.17
C TRP A 32 11.23 9.85 15.26
N MET A 33 10.01 10.29 14.93
CA MET A 33 9.06 10.82 15.91
C MET A 33 8.74 9.78 17.00
N GLY A 34 8.49 8.53 16.62
CA GLY A 34 8.23 7.46 17.59
C GLY A 34 9.39 7.16 18.54
N SER A 35 10.62 7.47 18.15
CA SER A 35 11.80 7.33 19.03
C SER A 35 12.02 8.51 19.99
N GLN A 36 11.43 9.68 19.70
CA GLN A 36 11.68 10.92 20.45
C GLN A 36 10.49 11.31 21.34
N ILE A 37 9.29 10.86 21.00
CA ILE A 37 8.05 11.27 21.66
C ILE A 37 7.59 10.16 22.60
N VAL A 38 7.52 10.47 23.89
CA VAL A 38 6.80 9.70 24.90
C VAL A 38 5.40 10.32 25.02
N PRO A 39 4.36 9.73 24.42
CA PRO A 39 3.03 10.33 24.41
C PRO A 39 2.38 10.20 25.80
N PRO A 40 1.62 11.22 26.25
CA PRO A 40 0.79 11.07 27.43
C PRO A 40 -0.26 9.96 27.22
N GLY A 41 -0.64 9.24 28.28
CA GLY A 41 -1.47 8.03 28.17
C GLY A 41 -2.77 8.19 27.37
N TRP A 42 -3.45 9.33 27.46
CA TRP A 42 -4.66 9.59 26.66
C TRP A 42 -4.37 9.64 25.14
N LEU A 43 -3.22 10.18 24.74
CA LEU A 43 -2.80 10.26 23.34
C LEU A 43 -2.41 8.88 22.81
N HIS A 44 -1.80 8.04 23.66
CA HIS A 44 -1.51 6.65 23.32
C HIS A 44 -2.78 5.88 22.93
N TYR A 45 -3.86 5.99 23.72
CA TYR A 45 -5.12 5.29 23.40
C TYR A 45 -5.77 5.80 22.10
N VAL A 46 -5.78 7.12 21.89
CA VAL A 46 -6.30 7.72 20.65
C VAL A 46 -5.46 7.26 19.44
N ALA A 47 -4.14 7.27 19.58
CA ALA A 47 -3.23 6.78 18.55
C ALA A 47 -3.45 5.29 18.26
N LEU A 48 -3.63 4.46 19.28
CA LEU A 48 -3.87 3.02 19.14
C LEU A 48 -5.18 2.76 18.39
N PHE A 49 -6.27 3.43 18.78
CA PHE A 49 -7.55 3.33 18.08
C PHE A 49 -7.42 3.77 16.62
N GLY A 50 -6.80 4.93 16.38
CA GLY A 50 -6.57 5.44 15.03
C GLY A 50 -5.68 4.51 14.20
N HIS A 51 -4.68 3.86 14.80
CA HIS A 51 -3.83 2.88 14.16
C HIS A 51 -4.61 1.64 13.74
N LEU A 52 -5.44 1.08 14.62
CA LEU A 52 -6.29 -0.06 14.30
C LEU A 52 -7.32 0.29 13.22
N ALA A 53 -7.93 1.48 13.29
CA ALA A 53 -8.82 1.97 12.24
C ALA A 53 -8.09 2.09 10.89
N ALA A 54 -6.86 2.60 10.89
CA ALA A 54 -6.02 2.70 9.69
C ALA A 54 -5.66 1.31 9.12
N VAL A 55 -5.36 0.32 9.97
CA VAL A 55 -5.19 -1.08 9.56
C VAL A 55 -6.45 -1.58 8.87
N ILE A 56 -7.63 -1.44 9.51
CA ILE A 56 -8.90 -1.94 8.98
C ILE A 56 -9.21 -1.32 7.61
N VAL A 57 -9.06 0.00 7.48
CA VAL A 57 -9.31 0.71 6.24
C VAL A 57 -8.29 0.32 5.15
N GLY A 58 -7.00 0.29 5.48
CA GLY A 58 -5.93 0.00 4.53
C GLY A 58 -5.94 -1.46 4.05
N LEU A 59 -5.96 -2.41 4.97
CA LEU A 59 -6.05 -3.84 4.67
C LEU A 59 -7.38 -4.18 4.00
N GLY A 60 -8.50 -3.63 4.50
CA GLY A 60 -9.82 -3.86 3.92
C GLY A 60 -9.88 -3.40 2.46
N ALA A 61 -9.30 -2.24 2.15
CA ALA A 61 -9.15 -1.76 0.79
C ALA A 61 -8.28 -2.69 -0.06
N ALA A 62 -7.12 -3.12 0.44
CA ALA A 62 -6.23 -4.04 -0.28
C ALA A 62 -6.91 -5.38 -0.60
N VAL A 63 -7.53 -6.01 0.39
CA VAL A 63 -8.27 -7.28 0.23
C VAL A 63 -9.40 -7.12 -0.78
N LEU A 64 -10.17 -6.02 -0.71
CA LEU A 64 -11.24 -5.76 -1.66
C LEU A 64 -10.73 -5.62 -3.09
N LEU A 65 -9.66 -4.84 -3.30
CA LEU A 65 -9.05 -4.66 -4.62
C LEU A 65 -8.58 -5.98 -5.21
N GLU A 66 -7.91 -6.80 -4.41
CA GLU A 66 -7.37 -8.07 -4.87
C GLU A 66 -8.46 -9.12 -5.09
N ALA A 67 -9.51 -9.14 -4.27
CA ALA A 67 -10.69 -9.97 -4.52
C ALA A 67 -11.37 -9.60 -5.85
N LYS A 68 -11.51 -8.31 -6.15
CA LYS A 68 -12.05 -7.84 -7.43
C LYS A 68 -11.10 -8.14 -8.59
N GLY A 69 -9.79 -7.98 -8.39
CA GLY A 69 -8.77 -8.38 -9.36
C GLY A 69 -8.81 -9.87 -9.67
N MET A 70 -9.05 -10.71 -8.66
CA MET A 70 -9.22 -12.16 -8.83
C MET A 70 -10.49 -12.51 -9.60
N LEU A 71 -11.61 -11.82 -9.34
CA LEU A 71 -12.84 -11.99 -10.13
C LEU A 71 -12.64 -11.62 -11.60
N TRP A 72 -11.87 -10.56 -11.88
CA TRP A 72 -11.47 -10.21 -13.24
C TRP A 72 -10.52 -11.26 -13.85
N ALA A 73 -9.54 -11.76 -13.08
CA ALA A 73 -8.61 -12.79 -13.53
C ALA A 73 -9.31 -14.10 -13.92
N ARG A 74 -10.37 -14.47 -13.19
CA ARG A 74 -11.24 -15.63 -13.48
C ARG A 74 -12.21 -15.38 -14.64
N GLY A 75 -12.30 -14.16 -15.16
CA GLY A 75 -13.23 -13.78 -16.23
C GLY A 75 -14.67 -13.55 -15.78
N SER A 76 -14.94 -13.54 -14.47
CA SER A 76 -16.28 -13.29 -13.91
C SER A 76 -16.67 -11.81 -13.91
N ARG A 77 -15.70 -10.90 -14.11
CA ARG A 77 -15.90 -9.44 -14.19
C ARG A 77 -15.02 -8.83 -15.27
N SER A 78 -15.43 -7.68 -15.78
CA SER A 78 -14.68 -6.93 -16.79
C SER A 78 -13.51 -6.14 -16.16
N LEU A 79 -12.53 -5.75 -16.99
CA LEU A 79 -11.47 -4.83 -16.56
C LEU A 79 -12.05 -3.47 -16.17
N GLY A 80 -13.10 -3.01 -16.86
CA GLY A 80 -13.82 -1.78 -16.54
C GLY A 80 -14.41 -1.79 -15.12
N ASP A 81 -15.04 -2.90 -14.72
CA ASP A 81 -15.58 -3.06 -13.36
C ASP A 81 -14.49 -3.01 -12.29
N PHE A 82 -13.36 -3.68 -12.57
CA PHE A 82 -12.20 -3.65 -11.69
C PHE A 82 -11.63 -2.24 -11.56
N LEU A 83 -11.38 -1.55 -12.67
CA LEU A 83 -10.81 -0.19 -12.68
C LEU A 83 -11.75 0.83 -12.02
N ARG A 84 -13.07 0.66 -12.14
CA ARG A 84 -14.05 1.51 -11.44
C ARG A 84 -13.96 1.32 -9.93
N THR A 85 -13.81 0.07 -9.47
CA THR A 85 -13.62 -0.22 -8.05
C THR A 85 -12.27 0.30 -7.57
N GLU A 86 -11.21 0.09 -8.35
CA GLU A 86 -9.86 0.58 -8.09
C GLU A 86 -9.85 2.08 -7.84
N HIS A 87 -10.47 2.85 -8.75
CA HIS A 87 -10.53 4.30 -8.63
C HIS A 87 -11.14 4.78 -7.31
N SER A 88 -12.18 4.11 -6.82
CA SER A 88 -12.88 4.49 -5.58
C SER A 88 -12.21 3.98 -4.31
N VAL A 89 -11.50 2.85 -4.38
CA VAL A 89 -10.95 2.15 -3.20
C VAL A 89 -9.48 2.50 -2.95
N THR A 90 -8.70 2.81 -3.99
CA THR A 90 -7.29 3.21 -3.86
C THR A 90 -7.07 4.39 -2.88
N PRO A 91 -7.93 5.44 -2.84
CA PRO A 91 -7.81 6.50 -1.84
C PRO A 91 -7.93 5.99 -0.39
N LEU A 92 -8.77 4.99 -0.14
CA LEU A 92 -8.93 4.38 1.19
C LEU A 92 -7.67 3.59 1.58
N ALA A 93 -7.07 2.85 0.64
CA ALA A 93 -5.80 2.17 0.89
C ALA A 93 -4.70 3.17 1.31
N TRP A 94 -4.61 4.31 0.62
CA TRP A 94 -3.68 5.37 0.97
C TRP A 94 -4.00 6.06 2.29
N LEU A 95 -5.28 6.28 2.59
CA LEU A 95 -5.71 6.78 3.89
C LEU A 95 -5.25 5.84 5.02
N GLY A 96 -5.35 4.53 4.83
CA GLY A 96 -4.81 3.53 5.74
C GLY A 96 -3.31 3.69 5.95
N ILE A 97 -2.51 3.78 4.88
CA ILE A 97 -1.05 3.97 4.97
C ILE A 97 -0.68 5.27 5.70
N VAL A 98 -1.33 6.39 5.36
CA VAL A 98 -1.10 7.68 6.01
C VAL A 98 -1.47 7.61 7.49
N GLY A 99 -2.60 6.99 7.81
CA GLY A 99 -3.02 6.74 9.19
C GLY A 99 -1.99 5.92 9.96
N LEU A 100 -1.45 4.85 9.37
CA LEU A 100 -0.43 4.00 9.99
C LEU A 100 0.85 4.77 10.33
N PHE A 101 1.34 5.60 9.40
CA PHE A 101 2.52 6.43 9.65
C PHE A 101 2.25 7.51 10.69
N GLY A 102 1.09 8.17 10.61
CA GLY A 102 0.71 9.24 11.51
C GLY A 102 0.53 8.76 12.95
N THR A 103 -0.26 7.70 13.15
CA THR A 103 -0.55 7.20 14.50
C THR A 103 0.55 6.29 15.04
N GLY A 104 1.26 5.55 14.18
CA GLY A 104 2.37 4.69 14.59
C GLY A 104 3.52 5.46 15.26
N ALA A 105 3.69 6.74 14.92
CA ALA A 105 4.64 7.65 15.56
C ALA A 105 4.34 7.93 17.05
N PHE A 106 3.13 7.62 17.53
CA PHE A 106 2.72 7.84 18.92
C PHE A 106 2.50 6.53 19.68
N LEU A 107 2.97 5.41 19.14
CA LEU A 107 2.84 4.08 19.75
C LEU A 107 4.16 3.54 20.30
N GLU A 108 5.14 4.42 20.52
CA GLU A 108 6.45 4.09 21.12
C GLU A 108 7.08 2.82 20.51
N PRO A 109 7.39 2.81 19.20
CA PRO A 109 7.98 1.64 18.57
C PRO A 109 9.36 1.35 19.16
N ASP A 110 9.51 0.21 19.84
CA ASP A 110 10.82 -0.29 20.26
C ASP A 110 11.59 -0.83 19.05
N LEU A 111 12.49 -0.01 18.51
CA LEU A 111 13.34 -0.32 17.37
C LEU A 111 14.49 -1.29 17.72
N GLY A 112 14.74 -1.55 19.01
CA GLY A 112 15.68 -2.58 19.47
C GLY A 112 15.14 -4.00 19.26
N VAL A 113 13.83 -4.14 19.08
CA VAL A 113 13.16 -5.43 18.82
C VAL A 113 13.12 -5.72 17.32
N PRO A 114 13.76 -6.81 16.83
CA PRO A 114 13.78 -7.15 15.41
C PRO A 114 12.39 -7.30 14.76
N LEU A 115 11.40 -7.75 15.55
CA LEU A 115 10.02 -7.85 15.10
C LEU A 115 9.40 -6.49 14.77
N THR A 116 9.64 -5.47 15.59
CA THR A 116 9.16 -4.10 15.30
C THR A 116 9.74 -3.58 14.00
N ALA A 117 11.04 -3.80 13.74
CA ALA A 117 11.67 -3.43 12.48
C ALA A 117 11.06 -4.18 11.28
N LEU A 118 10.78 -5.49 11.44
CA LEU A 118 10.13 -6.29 10.40
C LEU A 118 8.70 -5.79 10.11
N LYS A 119 7.91 -5.44 11.14
CA LYS A 119 6.59 -4.81 10.98
C LYS A 119 6.69 -3.50 10.20
N MET A 120 7.62 -2.63 10.57
CA MET A 120 7.81 -1.34 9.90
C MET A 120 8.23 -1.52 8.44
N GLY A 121 9.13 -2.48 8.17
CA GLY A 121 9.53 -2.85 6.82
C GLY A 121 8.36 -3.39 6.00
N ALA A 122 7.47 -4.18 6.59
CA ALA A 122 6.29 -4.70 5.92
C ALA A 122 5.33 -3.57 5.50
N VAL A 123 5.05 -2.60 6.39
CA VAL A 123 4.23 -1.42 6.04
C VAL A 123 4.88 -0.60 4.92
N LEU A 124 6.21 -0.43 4.96
CA LEU A 124 6.95 0.25 3.89
C LEU A 124 6.79 -0.49 2.56
N VAL A 125 6.98 -1.80 2.53
CA VAL A 125 6.81 -2.64 1.34
C VAL A 125 5.41 -2.50 0.76
N ALA A 126 4.37 -2.49 1.60
CA ALA A 126 2.98 -2.27 1.16
C ALA A 126 2.82 -0.91 0.46
N ALA A 127 3.34 0.17 1.05
CA ALA A 127 3.28 1.51 0.46
C ALA A 127 4.08 1.62 -0.86
N MET A 128 5.28 1.02 -0.91
CA MET A 128 6.12 0.98 -2.12
C MET A 128 5.44 0.20 -3.24
N ASN A 129 4.80 -0.92 -2.92
CA ASN A 129 4.01 -1.71 -3.86
C ASN A 129 2.82 -0.91 -4.39
N GLY A 130 2.12 -0.13 -3.53
CA GLY A 130 1.06 0.79 -3.95
C GLY A 130 1.53 1.82 -4.98
N ILE A 131 2.73 2.39 -4.83
CA ILE A 131 3.32 3.30 -5.83
C ILE A 131 3.66 2.53 -7.11
N ALA A 132 4.12 1.29 -7.02
CA ALA A 132 4.41 0.45 -8.18
C ALA A 132 3.14 0.19 -9.01
N LEU A 133 2.03 -0.12 -8.31
CA LEU A 133 0.70 -0.35 -8.89
C LEU A 133 0.19 0.84 -9.70
N THR A 134 0.55 2.09 -9.38
CA THR A 134 0.14 3.25 -10.19
C THR A 134 0.56 3.14 -11.66
N LYS A 135 1.74 2.57 -11.94
CA LYS A 135 2.19 2.31 -13.32
C LYS A 135 1.38 1.18 -13.95
N LEU A 136 1.11 0.11 -13.21
CA LEU A 136 0.31 -1.01 -13.68
C LEU A 136 -1.11 -0.56 -14.03
N THR A 137 -1.78 0.15 -13.12
CA THR A 137 -3.10 0.76 -13.34
C THR A 137 -3.11 1.67 -14.56
N PHE A 138 -2.06 2.48 -14.76
CA PHE A 138 -1.95 3.33 -15.93
C PHE A 138 -1.86 2.55 -17.24
N GLU A 139 -1.10 1.44 -17.29
CA GLU A 139 -1.04 0.59 -18.47
C GLU A 139 -2.37 -0.15 -18.69
N LEU A 140 -3.02 -0.63 -17.63
CA LEU A 140 -4.32 -1.30 -17.72
C LEU A 140 -5.44 -0.38 -18.22
N ARG A 141 -5.44 0.91 -17.82
CA ARG A 141 -6.44 1.91 -18.29
C ARG A 141 -6.36 2.19 -19.80
N ARG A 142 -5.29 1.77 -20.48
CA ARG A 142 -5.15 1.91 -21.94
C ARG A 142 -5.81 0.77 -22.71
N LEU A 143 -6.20 -0.29 -22.03
CA LEU A 143 -6.82 -1.45 -22.63
C LEU A 143 -8.35 -1.27 -22.72
N PRO A 144 -9.01 -1.97 -23.65
CA PRO A 144 -10.46 -2.04 -23.68
C PRO A 144 -11.05 -2.52 -22.34
N GLY A 145 -12.19 -1.97 -21.92
CA GLY A 145 -12.80 -2.30 -20.64
C GLY A 145 -13.24 -3.78 -20.52
N ASP A 146 -13.46 -4.46 -21.64
CA ASP A 146 -13.77 -5.88 -21.75
C ASP A 146 -12.52 -6.78 -21.85
N ALA A 147 -11.31 -6.20 -21.75
CA ALA A 147 -10.06 -6.94 -21.84
C ALA A 147 -9.99 -8.05 -20.77
N ARG A 148 -9.75 -9.27 -21.23
CA ARG A 148 -9.60 -10.45 -20.38
C ARG A 148 -8.17 -10.54 -19.86
N PHE A 149 -8.01 -10.89 -18.59
CA PHE A 149 -6.71 -11.07 -17.95
C PHE A 149 -5.80 -12.05 -18.71
N SER A 150 -6.37 -13.16 -19.21
CA SER A 150 -5.62 -14.18 -19.97
C SER A 150 -5.06 -13.69 -21.31
N ARG A 151 -5.59 -12.59 -21.86
CA ARG A 151 -5.11 -11.98 -23.12
C ARG A 151 -4.05 -10.91 -22.90
N LEU A 152 -3.73 -10.58 -21.65
CA LEU A 152 -2.67 -9.63 -21.35
C LEU A 152 -1.30 -10.23 -21.68
N PRO A 153 -0.29 -9.41 -21.98
CA PRO A 153 1.08 -9.88 -22.04
C PRO A 153 1.50 -10.57 -20.73
N ARG A 154 2.20 -11.72 -20.81
CA ARG A 154 2.58 -12.53 -19.62
C ARG A 154 3.28 -11.71 -18.53
N HIS A 155 4.14 -10.77 -18.91
CA HIS A 155 4.84 -9.92 -17.94
C HIS A 155 3.88 -9.04 -17.11
N VAL A 156 2.76 -8.58 -17.69
CA VAL A 156 1.72 -7.82 -16.98
C VAL A 156 0.95 -8.75 -16.05
N GLN A 157 0.59 -9.96 -16.51
CA GLN A 157 -0.10 -10.94 -15.69
C GLN A 157 0.72 -11.31 -14.44
N VAL A 158 2.00 -11.64 -14.64
CA VAL A 158 2.93 -11.96 -13.55
C VAL A 158 3.06 -10.77 -12.60
N TRP A 159 3.17 -9.55 -13.13
CA TRP A 159 3.28 -8.36 -12.28
C TRP A 159 2.00 -8.11 -11.46
N CYS A 160 0.81 -8.30 -12.02
CA CYS A 160 -0.45 -8.23 -11.26
C CYS A 160 -0.47 -9.23 -10.11
N VAL A 161 -0.18 -10.50 -10.39
CA VAL A 161 -0.21 -11.58 -9.38
C VAL A 161 0.85 -11.36 -8.31
N TRP A 162 2.07 -11.02 -8.72
CA TRP A 162 3.17 -10.72 -7.81
C TRP A 162 2.85 -9.55 -6.89
N SER A 163 2.30 -8.46 -7.44
CA SER A 163 1.96 -7.27 -6.67
C SER A 163 0.83 -7.53 -5.67
N ALA A 164 -0.19 -8.32 -6.04
CA ALA A 164 -1.23 -8.75 -5.12
C ALA A 164 -0.67 -9.65 -4.00
N GLY A 165 0.16 -10.64 -4.34
CA GLY A 165 0.80 -11.51 -3.36
C GLY A 165 1.69 -10.74 -2.38
N LEU A 166 2.53 -9.82 -2.91
CA LEU A 166 3.41 -8.98 -2.08
C LEU A 166 2.61 -8.07 -1.15
N SER A 167 1.49 -7.53 -1.62
CA SER A 167 0.56 -6.73 -0.81
C SER A 167 0.01 -7.53 0.38
N GLN A 168 -0.53 -8.74 0.14
CA GLN A 168 -1.05 -9.58 1.22
C GLN A 168 0.02 -9.98 2.21
N LEU A 169 1.19 -10.41 1.73
CA LEU A 169 2.30 -10.77 2.61
C LEU A 169 2.68 -9.59 3.51
N ALA A 170 2.87 -8.40 2.92
CA ALA A 170 3.21 -7.20 3.67
C ALA A 170 2.15 -6.82 4.72
N TRP A 171 0.87 -6.80 4.33
CA TRP A 171 -0.20 -6.45 5.27
C TRP A 171 -0.36 -7.48 6.39
N TRP A 172 -0.39 -8.77 6.08
CA TRP A 172 -0.54 -9.82 7.09
C TRP A 172 0.68 -9.93 8.00
N THR A 173 1.90 -9.75 7.48
CA THR A 173 3.10 -9.66 8.31
C THR A 173 2.98 -8.50 9.30
N ALA A 174 2.53 -7.32 8.85
CA ALA A 174 2.36 -6.17 9.74
C ALA A 174 1.31 -6.41 10.83
N VAL A 175 0.19 -7.06 10.50
CA VAL A 175 -0.89 -7.39 11.44
C VAL A 175 -0.45 -8.45 12.45
N ILE A 176 0.10 -9.57 11.97
CA ILE A 176 0.53 -10.68 12.83
C ILE A 176 1.59 -10.20 13.82
N ILE A 177 2.61 -9.48 13.34
CA ILE A 177 3.65 -8.95 14.23
C ILE A 177 3.07 -7.90 15.18
N GLY A 178 2.15 -7.05 14.72
CA GLY A 178 1.46 -6.10 15.58
C GLY A 178 0.71 -6.77 16.74
N MET A 179 0.04 -7.90 16.46
CA MET A 179 -0.61 -8.72 17.49
C MET A 179 0.40 -9.38 18.42
N LEU A 180 1.48 -9.97 17.89
CA LEU A 180 2.52 -10.61 18.72
C LEU A 180 3.22 -9.61 19.64
N ASN A 181 3.51 -8.40 19.17
CA ASN A 181 4.12 -7.34 19.97
C ASN A 181 3.20 -6.82 21.08
N THR A 182 1.88 -7.00 20.96
CA THR A 182 0.90 -6.58 21.98
C THR A 182 0.47 -7.73 22.90
N ALA A 183 0.67 -8.98 22.47
CA ALA A 183 0.36 -10.18 23.23
C ALA A 183 1.55 -10.75 24.02
N GLY A 184 2.77 -10.22 23.80
CA GLY A 184 3.94 -10.57 24.59
C GLY A 184 3.84 -10.02 26.03
N PRO A 185 4.33 -10.77 27.05
CA PRO A 185 4.29 -10.37 28.46
C PRO A 185 5.11 -9.11 28.75
#